data_AF-A0A8C5WPM2-F1
#
_entry.id   AF-A0A8C5WPM2-F1
#
_cell.length_a   1.000
_cell.length_b   1.000
_cell.length_c   1.000
_cell.angle_alpha   90.00
_cell.angle_beta   90.00
_cell.angle_gamma   90.00
#
_symmetry.space_group_name_H-M   'P 1'
#
loop_
_entity.id
_entity.type
_entity.pdbx_description
1 polymer ?
#
loop_
_entity_poly.entity_id
_entity_poly.type
_entity_poly.pdbx_seq_one_letter_code
_entity_poly.pdbx_strand_id
1 'polypeptide(L)'
;MSNLQSIRGKPHINQTLLSPVQLYLTDLEQFSYHWTIAEVVSQCLSTIPSRSQCIDIVQSGICKHLVGLTVIPDSTVGAILCVFSKLLDQVYVLNENTSRFLASLCYSLLYLVLTIEREDTEHMQKRDVLWNSCISILSTSLQILRVMLQTLQVNEASRDELPVLAQLLCLLMQHRQLQIHMKTSEFLVKQIIKDIMVLKSDEAQEQWLTDLHYNFNIYLATHSPGSGAVSTLY
;
A
#
# COMPACT_ATOMS: atom_id res chain seq x y z
N MET A 1 34.99 3.27 -10.80
CA MET A 1 33.87 2.32 -10.99
C MET A 1 34.17 1.07 -10.19
N SER A 2 33.93 1.12 -8.89
CA SER A 2 34.39 0.11 -7.94
C SER A 2 33.23 -0.42 -7.12
N ASN A 3 32.97 -1.72 -7.32
CA ASN A 3 32.38 -2.68 -6.38
C ASN A 3 30.91 -2.53 -5.98
N LEU A 4 30.02 -2.99 -6.87
CA LEU A 4 28.71 -3.57 -6.49
C LEU A 4 28.79 -5.09 -6.24
N GLN A 5 29.99 -5.69 -6.19
CA GLN A 5 30.18 -7.14 -6.12
C GLN A 5 30.45 -7.71 -4.71
N SER A 6 30.18 -6.95 -3.65
CA SER A 6 30.31 -7.44 -2.26
C SER A 6 28.98 -7.44 -1.52
N ILE A 7 27.97 -8.11 -2.07
CA ILE A 7 26.80 -8.50 -1.28
C ILE A 7 26.86 -10.02 -1.15
N ARG A 8 27.55 -10.49 -0.09
CA ARG A 8 27.41 -11.87 0.41
C ARG A 8 26.03 -11.97 1.04
N GLY A 9 25.05 -12.41 0.27
CA GLY A 9 23.68 -12.68 0.70
C GLY A 9 22.85 -12.98 -0.53
N LYS A 10 21.99 -14.01 -0.49
CA LYS A 10 21.06 -14.32 -1.59
C LYS A 10 20.33 -13.03 -2.02
N PRO A 11 19.98 -12.83 -3.30
CA PRO A 11 19.28 -11.62 -3.71
C PRO A 11 17.98 -11.47 -2.89
N HIS A 12 17.94 -10.48 -2.00
CA HIS A 12 16.81 -10.18 -1.12
C HIS A 12 15.73 -9.43 -1.90
N ILE A 13 15.22 -10.07 -2.96
CA ILE A 13 14.14 -9.52 -3.77
C ILE A 13 12.83 -10.10 -3.24
N ASN A 14 11.97 -9.24 -2.73
CA ASN A 14 10.59 -9.58 -2.41
C ASN A 14 9.72 -9.33 -3.63
N GLN A 15 8.91 -10.32 -3.98
CA GLN A 15 8.10 -10.32 -5.19
C GLN A 15 6.72 -10.88 -4.89
N THR A 16 5.76 -10.42 -5.68
CA THR A 16 4.37 -10.84 -5.67
C THR A 16 3.86 -10.82 -7.10
N LEU A 17 2.93 -11.71 -7.43
CA LEU A 17 2.30 -11.75 -8.76
C LEU A 17 1.29 -10.60 -8.96
N LEU A 18 0.87 -9.97 -7.86
CA LEU A 18 -0.17 -8.94 -7.86
C LEU A 18 0.37 -7.52 -8.07
N SER A 19 1.69 -7.34 -8.20
CA SER A 19 2.30 -6.07 -8.58
C SER A 19 3.46 -6.28 -9.56
N PRO A 20 3.60 -5.41 -10.57
CA PRO A 20 4.72 -5.45 -11.50
C PRO A 20 6.05 -4.96 -10.88
N VAL A 21 6.01 -4.38 -9.67
CA VAL A 21 7.20 -3.87 -8.97
C VAL A 21 7.64 -4.88 -7.92
N GLN A 22 8.90 -5.27 -8.01
CA GLN A 22 9.61 -6.09 -7.04
C GLN A 22 10.47 -5.19 -6.14
N LEU A 23 10.60 -5.57 -4.87
CA LEU A 23 11.34 -4.79 -3.89
C LEU A 23 12.68 -5.43 -3.60
N TYR A 24 13.75 -4.67 -3.80
CA TYR A 24 15.05 -4.99 -3.27
C TYR A 24 15.12 -4.50 -1.82
N LEU A 25 15.33 -5.41 -0.87
CA LEU A 25 15.49 -5.04 0.54
C LEU A 25 16.87 -4.42 0.73
N THR A 26 16.91 -3.14 1.11
CA THR A 26 18.13 -2.48 1.57
C THR A 26 18.53 -2.99 2.95
N ASP A 27 19.81 -2.92 3.32
CA ASP A 27 20.26 -3.17 4.70
C ASP A 27 19.85 -2.03 5.64
N LEU A 28 19.91 -2.23 6.96
CA LEU A 28 19.36 -1.26 7.93
C LEU A 28 20.12 0.07 7.94
N GLU A 29 21.44 0.03 7.79
CA GLU A 29 22.27 1.23 7.78
C GLU A 29 21.96 2.09 6.56
N GLN A 30 21.94 1.49 5.36
CA GLN A 30 21.57 2.16 4.12
C GLN A 30 20.14 2.70 4.18
N PHE A 31 19.18 1.89 4.64
CA PHE A 31 17.79 2.32 4.79
C PHE A 31 17.69 3.56 5.67
N SER A 32 18.34 3.55 6.84
CA SER A 32 18.27 4.64 7.83
C SER A 32 18.87 5.93 7.28
N TYR A 33 19.99 5.83 6.57
CA TYR A 33 20.61 6.98 5.91
C TYR A 33 19.70 7.56 4.80
N HIS A 34 19.20 6.71 3.90
CA HIS A 34 18.29 7.13 2.84
C HIS A 34 17.00 7.74 3.40
N TRP A 35 16.46 7.14 4.46
CA TRP A 35 15.24 7.62 5.11
C TRP A 35 15.43 9.00 5.72
N THR A 36 16.54 9.23 6.43
CA THR A 36 16.86 10.55 7.01
C THR A 36 16.91 11.63 5.94
N ILE A 37 17.55 11.34 4.79
CA ILE A 37 17.58 12.27 3.65
C ILE A 37 16.18 12.49 3.09
N ALA A 38 15.41 11.42 2.90
CA ALA A 38 14.05 11.50 2.37
C ALA A 38 13.14 12.36 3.25
N GLU A 39 13.23 12.24 4.57
CA GLU A 39 12.46 13.04 5.51
C GLU A 39 12.79 14.53 5.41
N VAL A 40 14.08 14.87 5.38
CA VAL A 40 14.56 16.25 5.23
C VAL A 40 14.12 16.83 3.90
N VAL A 41 14.33 16.13 2.78
CA VAL A 41 13.93 16.57 1.44
C VAL A 41 12.41 16.74 1.38
N SER A 42 11.65 15.77 1.87
CA SER A 42 10.18 15.83 1.92
C SER A 42 9.70 17.02 2.76
N GLN A 43 10.37 17.29 3.89
CA GLN A 43 10.07 18.46 4.71
C GLN A 43 10.35 19.77 3.97
N CYS A 44 11.51 19.91 3.35
CA CYS A 44 11.85 21.09 2.55
C CYS A 44 10.83 21.31 1.42
N LEU A 45 10.50 20.27 0.67
CA LEU A 45 9.50 20.33 -0.40
C LEU A 45 8.12 20.76 0.10
N SER A 46 7.70 20.28 1.28
CA SER A 46 6.41 20.66 1.89
C SER A 46 6.32 22.15 2.24
N THR A 47 7.44 22.83 2.46
CA THR A 47 7.48 24.28 2.79
C THR A 47 7.43 25.19 1.56
N ILE A 48 7.60 24.64 0.35
CA ILE A 48 7.58 25.41 -0.88
C ILE A 48 6.13 25.85 -1.17
N PRO A 49 5.86 27.16 -1.37
CA PRO A 49 4.50 27.64 -1.67
C PRO A 49 3.93 27.09 -2.98
N SER A 50 4.79 26.93 -3.99
CA SER A 50 4.48 26.38 -5.32
C SER A 50 4.44 24.85 -5.31
N ARG A 51 3.57 24.26 -4.48
CA ARG A 51 3.49 22.79 -4.29
C ARG A 51 3.09 22.05 -5.55
N SER A 52 2.11 22.55 -6.31
CA SER A 52 1.67 21.91 -7.55
C SER A 52 2.81 21.76 -8.56
N GLN A 53 3.63 22.80 -8.75
CA GLN A 53 4.83 22.71 -9.60
C GLN A 53 5.85 21.71 -9.06
N CYS A 54 6.01 21.60 -7.73
CA CYS A 54 6.89 20.58 -7.14
C CYS A 54 6.38 19.17 -7.46
N ILE A 55 5.06 18.95 -7.36
CA ILE A 55 4.45 17.66 -7.71
C ILE A 55 4.68 17.38 -9.19
N ASP A 56 4.47 18.34 -10.09
CA ASP A 56 4.68 18.16 -11.53
C ASP A 56 6.12 17.75 -11.87
N ILE A 57 7.11 18.38 -11.22
CA ILE A 57 8.53 18.06 -11.39
C ILE A 57 8.84 16.65 -10.90
N VAL A 58 8.41 16.30 -9.68
CA VAL A 58 8.64 14.97 -9.10
C VAL A 58 7.96 13.89 -9.95
N GLN A 59 6.72 14.14 -10.34
CA GLN A 59 5.93 13.28 -11.21
C GLN A 59 6.62 13.04 -12.56
N SER A 60 7.14 14.10 -13.19
CA SER A 60 7.89 14.00 -14.44
C SER A 60 9.15 13.13 -14.29
N GLY A 61 9.90 13.31 -13.20
CA GLY A 61 11.07 12.49 -12.89
C GLY A 61 10.72 11.01 -12.73
N ILE A 62 9.63 10.70 -12.03
CA ILE A 62 9.15 9.32 -11.83
C ILE A 62 8.73 8.69 -13.15
N CYS A 63 7.89 9.35 -13.94
CA CYS A 63 7.45 8.84 -15.23
C CYS A 63 8.64 8.57 -16.16
N LYS A 64 9.65 9.45 -16.15
CA LYS A 64 10.80 9.34 -17.05
C LYS A 64 11.80 8.26 -16.63
N HIS A 65 11.98 8.05 -15.32
CA HIS A 65 13.11 7.26 -14.82
C HIS A 65 12.72 6.01 -14.03
N LEU A 66 11.53 5.96 -13.44
CA LEU A 66 11.16 4.89 -12.49
C LEU A 66 10.02 3.99 -12.96
N VAL A 67 9.05 4.49 -13.72
CA VAL A 67 7.86 3.70 -14.14
C VAL A 67 8.23 2.46 -14.97
N GLY A 68 9.37 2.46 -15.67
CA GLY A 68 9.87 1.31 -16.42
C GLY A 68 10.72 0.33 -15.63
N LEU A 69 10.97 0.58 -14.35
CA LEU A 69 11.79 -0.30 -13.51
C LEU A 69 10.93 -1.42 -12.91
N THR A 70 11.43 -2.64 -13.00
CA THR A 70 10.81 -3.82 -12.39
C THR A 70 11.26 -4.04 -10.95
N VAL A 71 12.49 -3.65 -10.60
CA VAL A 71 13.05 -3.83 -9.25
C VAL A 71 13.43 -2.45 -8.70
N ILE A 72 12.92 -2.13 -7.51
CA ILE A 72 13.17 -0.85 -6.83
C ILE A 72 13.54 -1.11 -5.36
N PRO A 73 14.53 -0.41 -4.79
CA PRO A 73 14.85 -0.54 -3.38
C PRO A 73 13.68 -0.11 -2.48
N ASP A 74 13.41 -0.87 -1.42
CA ASP A 74 12.38 -0.56 -0.41
C ASP A 74 12.56 0.85 0.19
N SER A 75 13.81 1.28 0.43
CA SER A 75 14.11 2.65 0.90
C SER A 75 13.72 3.72 -0.12
N THR A 76 13.90 3.45 -1.41
CA THR A 76 13.50 4.36 -2.50
C THR A 76 11.98 4.44 -2.60
N VAL A 77 11.30 3.30 -2.49
CA VAL A 77 9.84 3.25 -2.46
C VAL A 77 9.30 4.05 -1.27
N GLY A 78 9.80 3.79 -0.06
CA GLY A 78 9.42 4.53 1.13
C GLY A 78 9.62 6.04 0.98
N ALA A 79 10.78 6.46 0.44
CA ALA A 79 11.08 7.87 0.20
C ALA A 79 10.09 8.53 -0.77
N ILE A 80 9.75 7.87 -1.88
CA ILE A 80 8.77 8.37 -2.86
C ILE A 80 7.41 8.55 -2.18
N LEU A 81 6.91 7.52 -1.48
CA LEU A 81 5.61 7.60 -0.81
C LEU A 81 5.59 8.70 0.26
N CYS A 82 6.69 8.88 1.01
CA CYS A 82 6.86 9.95 2.00
C CYS A 82 6.87 11.36 1.36
N VAL A 83 7.48 11.53 0.19
CA VAL A 83 7.47 12.81 -0.52
C VAL A 83 6.06 13.14 -1.01
N PHE A 84 5.35 12.19 -1.63
CA PHE A 84 3.99 12.45 -2.10
C PHE A 84 3.00 12.65 -0.96
N SER A 85 3.15 11.94 0.16
CA SER A 85 2.22 12.10 1.29
C SER A 85 2.28 13.51 1.90
N LYS A 86 3.44 14.19 1.84
CA LYS A 86 3.60 15.58 2.28
C LYS A 86 3.27 16.62 1.21
N LEU A 87 3.46 16.29 -0.06
CA LEU A 87 3.21 17.21 -1.17
C LEU A 87 1.74 17.27 -1.60
N LEU A 88 1.06 16.12 -1.64
CA LEU A 88 -0.31 16.04 -2.09
C LEU A 88 -1.26 16.71 -1.09
N ASP A 89 -2.24 17.42 -1.63
CA ASP A 89 -3.46 17.81 -0.93
C ASP A 89 -4.65 16.99 -1.47
N GLN A 90 -5.82 17.17 -0.86
CA GLN A 90 -7.03 16.43 -1.26
C GLN A 90 -7.57 16.82 -2.65
N VAL A 91 -7.08 17.91 -3.26
CA VAL A 91 -7.63 18.49 -4.49
C VAL A 91 -6.76 18.16 -5.70
N TYR A 92 -5.46 17.95 -5.50
CA TYR A 92 -4.52 17.65 -6.57
C TYR A 92 -4.74 16.24 -7.15
N VAL A 93 -4.88 16.17 -8.49
CA VAL A 93 -5.07 14.93 -9.22
C VAL A 93 -3.76 14.53 -9.89
N LEU A 94 -3.25 13.35 -9.52
CA LEU A 94 -2.07 12.77 -10.16
C LEU A 94 -2.40 12.29 -11.57
N ASN A 95 -1.38 12.33 -12.45
CA ASN A 95 -1.51 11.68 -13.74
C ASN A 95 -1.67 10.16 -13.57
N GLU A 96 -2.31 9.53 -14.55
CA GLU A 96 -2.70 8.12 -14.47
C GLU A 96 -1.50 7.18 -14.27
N ASN A 97 -0.41 7.42 -14.98
CA ASN A 97 0.80 6.60 -14.90
C ASN A 97 1.42 6.64 -13.50
N THR A 98 1.44 7.82 -12.88
CA THR A 98 2.01 8.02 -11.55
C THR A 98 1.08 7.47 -10.49
N SER A 99 -0.22 7.68 -10.61
CA SER A 99 -1.20 7.08 -9.69
C SER A 99 -1.11 5.56 -9.70
N ARG A 100 -1.01 4.93 -10.89
CA ARG A 100 -0.82 3.49 -11.04
C ARG A 100 0.51 3.02 -10.46
N PHE A 101 1.59 3.74 -10.75
CA PHE A 101 2.90 3.41 -10.22
C PHE A 101 2.93 3.48 -8.68
N LEU A 102 2.45 4.58 -8.08
CA LEU A 102 2.37 4.73 -6.63
C LEU A 102 1.46 3.66 -6.00
N ALA A 103 0.38 3.26 -6.65
CA ALA A 103 -0.47 2.16 -6.20
C ALA A 103 0.28 0.82 -6.19
N SER A 104 1.04 0.50 -7.25
CA SER A 104 1.92 -0.68 -7.29
C SER A 104 2.99 -0.64 -6.21
N LEU A 105 3.60 0.53 -5.98
CA LEU A 105 4.56 0.74 -4.88
C LEU A 105 3.92 0.46 -3.52
N CYS A 106 2.73 1.01 -3.26
CA CYS A 106 2.01 0.80 -2.01
C CYS A 106 1.73 -0.68 -1.76
N TYR A 107 1.21 -1.38 -2.77
CA TYR A 107 0.91 -2.80 -2.64
C TYR A 107 2.18 -3.62 -2.37
N SER A 108 3.24 -3.44 -3.17
CA SER A 108 4.49 -4.19 -3.03
C SER A 108 5.11 -4.00 -1.64
N LEU A 109 5.06 -2.77 -1.13
CA LEU A 109 5.59 -2.44 0.20
C LEU A 109 4.74 -3.02 1.33
N LEU A 110 3.41 -2.98 1.21
CA LEU A 110 2.52 -3.58 2.19
C LEU A 110 2.66 -5.10 2.19
N TYR A 111 2.79 -5.72 1.02
CA TYR A 111 3.08 -7.15 0.88
C TYR A 111 4.41 -7.51 1.56
N LEU A 112 5.49 -6.75 1.31
CA LEU A 112 6.77 -6.90 1.99
C LEU A 112 6.61 -6.81 3.51
N VAL A 113 5.95 -5.77 4.02
CA VAL A 113 5.73 -5.53 5.45
C VAL A 113 4.98 -6.70 6.12
N LEU A 114 4.04 -7.32 5.42
CA LEU A 114 3.27 -8.45 5.93
C LEU A 114 4.00 -9.79 5.84
N THR A 115 4.97 -9.91 4.93
CA THR A 115 5.71 -11.16 4.66
C THR A 115 7.11 -11.20 5.29
N ILE A 116 7.66 -10.06 5.72
CA ILE A 116 8.92 -10.02 6.45
C ILE A 116 8.77 -10.76 7.80
N GLU A 117 9.76 -11.58 8.15
CA GLU A 117 9.76 -12.34 9.39
C GLU A 117 9.73 -11.39 10.60
N ARG A 118 8.79 -11.63 11.53
CA ARG A 118 8.56 -10.73 12.68
C ARG A 118 9.64 -10.80 13.76
N GLU A 119 10.53 -11.77 13.69
CA GLU A 119 11.51 -12.07 14.74
C GLU A 119 12.81 -11.27 14.60
N ASP A 120 13.02 -10.61 13.46
CA ASP A 120 14.19 -9.75 13.25
C ASP A 120 13.90 -8.30 13.65
N THR A 121 14.51 -7.87 14.75
CA THR A 121 14.39 -6.51 15.28
C THR A 121 14.82 -5.43 14.29
N GLU A 122 15.76 -5.73 13.37
CA GLU A 122 16.21 -4.79 12.34
C GLU A 122 15.11 -4.52 11.32
N HIS A 123 14.36 -5.56 10.95
CA HIS A 123 13.24 -5.45 10.03
C HIS A 123 12.03 -4.76 10.66
N MET A 124 11.86 -4.81 11.99
CA MET A 124 10.75 -4.14 12.69
C MET A 124 10.79 -2.61 12.57
N GLN A 125 11.96 -1.99 12.74
CA GLN A 125 12.07 -0.52 12.65
C GLN A 125 11.71 -0.03 11.24
N LYS A 126 12.20 -0.73 10.20
CA LYS A 126 11.86 -0.41 8.80
C LYS A 126 10.38 -0.59 8.54
N ARG A 127 9.81 -1.70 9.03
CA ARG A 127 8.43 -2.07 8.79
C ARG A 127 7.48 -0.96 9.20
N ASP A 128 7.68 -0.38 10.38
CA ASP A 128 6.79 0.68 10.89
C ASP A 128 6.91 1.97 10.06
N VAL A 129 8.13 2.34 9.66
CA VAL A 129 8.38 3.50 8.78
C VAL A 129 7.71 3.32 7.41
N LEU A 130 7.90 2.15 6.80
CA LEU A 130 7.36 1.82 5.49
C LEU A 130 5.82 1.71 5.54
N TRP A 131 5.28 1.06 6.57
CA TRP A 131 3.85 0.99 6.83
C TRP A 131 3.23 2.38 6.93
N ASN A 132 3.80 3.25 7.77
CA ASN A 132 3.31 4.61 7.97
C ASN A 132 3.36 5.44 6.68
N SER A 133 4.39 5.24 5.85
CA SER A 133 4.49 5.90 4.54
C SER A 133 3.36 5.49 3.60
N CYS A 134 3.08 4.18 3.51
CA CYS A 134 1.95 3.64 2.73
C CYS A 134 0.60 4.14 3.22
N ILE A 135 0.36 4.07 4.53
CA ILE A 135 -0.91 4.53 5.10
C ILE A 135 -1.09 6.02 4.85
N SER A 136 -0.04 6.84 5.04
CA SER A 136 -0.13 8.29 4.85
C SER A 136 -0.56 8.64 3.41
N ILE A 137 0.06 8.03 2.39
CA ILE A 137 -0.30 8.31 1.00
C ILE A 137 -1.71 7.81 0.63
N LEU A 138 -2.10 6.62 1.10
CA LEU A 138 -3.43 6.05 0.85
C LEU A 138 -4.54 6.84 1.57
N SER A 139 -4.22 7.44 2.72
CA SER A 139 -5.10 8.35 3.47
C SER A 139 -5.16 9.75 2.86
N THR A 140 -4.11 10.22 2.19
CA THR A 140 -4.11 11.51 1.50
C THR A 140 -4.87 11.45 0.16
N SER A 141 -4.74 10.36 -0.59
CA SER A 141 -5.34 10.24 -1.93
C SER A 141 -6.25 9.01 -2.08
N LEU A 142 -7.56 9.26 -2.14
CA LEU A 142 -8.57 8.24 -2.48
C LEU A 142 -8.29 7.58 -3.85
N GLN A 143 -7.77 8.35 -4.81
CA GLN A 143 -7.47 7.86 -6.14
C GLN A 143 -6.42 6.74 -6.10
N ILE A 144 -5.32 6.94 -5.36
CA ILE A 144 -4.26 5.93 -5.23
C ILE A 144 -4.81 4.66 -4.56
N LEU A 145 -5.60 4.80 -3.48
CA LEU A 145 -6.23 3.65 -2.83
C LEU A 145 -7.13 2.87 -3.80
N ARG A 146 -7.98 3.57 -4.56
CA ARG A 146 -8.87 2.93 -5.54
C ARG A 146 -8.08 2.20 -6.62
N VAL A 147 -7.05 2.82 -7.19
CA VAL A 147 -6.21 2.19 -8.20
C VAL A 147 -5.48 0.98 -7.63
N MET A 148 -4.97 1.07 -6.39
CA MET A 148 -4.36 -0.07 -5.71
C MET A 148 -5.35 -1.21 -5.58
N LEU A 149 -6.55 -0.96 -5.06
CA LEU A 149 -7.58 -1.98 -4.89
C LEU A 149 -8.04 -2.56 -6.24
N GLN A 150 -8.18 -1.75 -7.29
CA GLN A 150 -8.58 -2.20 -8.64
C GLN A 150 -7.52 -3.08 -9.32
N THR A 151 -6.25 -2.86 -8.99
CA THR A 151 -5.14 -3.62 -9.57
C THR A 151 -4.87 -4.93 -8.83
N LEU A 152 -5.57 -5.20 -7.72
CA LEU A 152 -5.57 -6.50 -7.07
C LEU A 152 -6.27 -7.52 -7.97
N GLN A 153 -5.52 -8.16 -8.84
CA GLN A 153 -5.99 -9.24 -9.70
C GLN A 153 -6.14 -10.53 -8.89
N VAL A 154 -7.13 -10.60 -8.00
CA VAL A 154 -7.33 -11.72 -7.07
C VAL A 154 -7.33 -13.08 -7.78
N ASN A 155 -7.86 -13.14 -9.01
CA ASN A 155 -7.90 -14.34 -9.83
C ASN A 155 -6.51 -14.85 -10.27
N GLU A 156 -5.50 -13.97 -10.30
CA GLU A 156 -4.11 -14.30 -10.62
C GLU A 156 -3.27 -14.54 -9.35
N ALA A 157 -3.82 -14.31 -8.16
CA ALA A 157 -3.12 -14.52 -6.90
C ALA A 157 -2.80 -16.01 -6.71
N SER A 158 -1.57 -16.31 -6.33
CA SER A 158 -1.22 -17.67 -5.91
C SER A 158 -1.91 -18.04 -4.60
N ARG A 159 -2.06 -19.34 -4.33
CA ARG A 159 -2.69 -19.84 -3.09
C ARG A 159 -2.02 -19.30 -1.82
N ASP A 160 -0.72 -19.03 -1.88
CA ASP A 160 0.09 -18.52 -0.77
C ASP A 160 -0.04 -17.00 -0.59
N GLU A 161 -0.49 -16.26 -1.62
CA GLU A 161 -0.70 -14.81 -1.56
C GLU A 161 -2.09 -14.43 -1.04
N LEU A 162 -3.09 -15.32 -1.17
CA LEU A 162 -4.45 -15.06 -0.70
C LEU A 162 -4.54 -14.75 0.81
N PRO A 163 -3.86 -15.48 1.72
CA PRO A 163 -3.84 -15.13 3.13
C PRO A 163 -3.24 -13.75 3.41
N VAL A 164 -2.17 -13.38 2.68
CA VAL A 164 -1.52 -12.06 2.81
C VAL A 164 -2.43 -10.95 2.30
N LEU A 165 -3.15 -11.20 1.20
CA LEU A 165 -4.14 -10.28 0.65
C LEU A 165 -5.32 -10.07 1.61
N ALA A 166 -5.82 -11.15 2.22
CA ALA A 166 -6.85 -11.06 3.26
C ALA A 166 -6.34 -10.28 4.49
N GLN A 167 -5.12 -10.63 4.94
CA GLN A 167 -4.18 -9.85 5.76
C GLN A 167 -4.36 -8.34 5.57
N LEU A 168 -3.96 -7.92 4.39
CA LEU A 168 -3.92 -6.54 3.95
C LEU A 168 -5.30 -5.88 4.02
N LEU A 169 -6.32 -6.52 3.45
CA LEU A 169 -7.68 -5.96 3.41
C LEU A 169 -8.24 -5.75 4.82
N CYS A 170 -8.04 -6.69 5.73
CA CYS A 170 -8.43 -6.55 7.13
C CYS A 170 -7.78 -5.31 7.76
N LEU A 171 -6.47 -5.15 7.60
CA LEU A 171 -5.74 -4.02 8.17
C LEU A 171 -6.17 -2.67 7.56
N LEU A 172 -6.37 -2.61 6.25
CA LEU A 172 -6.82 -1.40 5.57
C LEU A 172 -8.24 -1.00 6.02
N MET A 173 -9.15 -1.96 6.19
CA MET A 173 -10.52 -1.72 6.67
C MET A 173 -10.55 -1.24 8.14
N GLN A 174 -9.65 -1.76 8.98
CA GLN A 174 -9.56 -1.39 10.39
C GLN A 174 -8.86 -0.05 10.61
N HIS A 175 -7.98 0.37 9.69
CA HIS A 175 -7.15 1.56 9.89
C HIS A 175 -7.99 2.85 9.87
N ARG A 176 -8.03 3.57 11.01
CA ARG A 176 -8.91 4.74 11.23
C ARG A 176 -8.78 5.81 10.14
N GLN A 177 -7.56 6.11 9.70
CA GLN A 177 -7.31 7.13 8.67
C GLN A 177 -7.77 6.72 7.27
N LEU A 178 -8.02 5.43 7.02
CA LEU A 178 -8.46 4.90 5.73
C LEU A 178 -9.96 4.64 5.68
N GLN A 179 -10.65 4.60 6.83
CA GLN A 179 -12.07 4.24 6.91
C GLN A 179 -12.96 5.03 5.93
N ILE A 180 -12.75 6.35 5.80
CA ILE A 180 -13.51 7.19 4.88
C ILE A 180 -13.26 6.75 3.43
N HIS A 181 -12.00 6.59 3.02
CA HIS A 181 -11.66 6.20 1.65
C HIS A 181 -12.09 4.77 1.31
N MET A 182 -11.96 3.85 2.28
CA MET A 182 -12.46 2.48 2.18
C MET A 182 -13.98 2.48 2.01
N LYS A 183 -14.72 3.27 2.81
CA LYS A 183 -16.17 3.47 2.68
C LYS A 183 -16.58 4.00 1.31
N THR A 184 -15.88 5.01 0.80
CA THR A 184 -16.13 5.52 -0.55
C THR A 184 -15.83 4.49 -1.64
N SER A 185 -15.08 3.43 -1.33
CA SER A 185 -14.73 2.34 -2.23
C SER A 185 -15.41 1.02 -1.86
N GLU A 186 -16.50 1.05 -1.08
CA GLU A 186 -17.17 -0.13 -0.52
C GLU A 186 -17.54 -1.18 -1.57
N PHE A 187 -18.06 -0.76 -2.73
CA PHE A 187 -18.41 -1.68 -3.82
C PHE A 187 -17.19 -2.48 -4.32
N LEU A 188 -16.05 -1.82 -4.45
CA LEU A 188 -14.81 -2.46 -4.89
C LEU A 188 -14.30 -3.44 -3.82
N VAL A 189 -14.32 -3.04 -2.56
CA VAL A 189 -13.93 -3.90 -1.43
C VAL A 189 -14.83 -5.15 -1.35
N LYS A 190 -16.15 -4.96 -1.51
CA LYS A 190 -17.15 -6.04 -1.60
C LYS A 190 -16.82 -7.03 -2.72
N GLN A 191 -16.49 -6.51 -3.90
CA GLN A 191 -16.18 -7.34 -5.06
C GLN A 191 -14.91 -8.15 -4.83
N ILE A 192 -13.83 -7.53 -4.35
CA ILE A 192 -12.56 -8.20 -4.05
C ILE A 192 -12.76 -9.33 -3.03
N ILE A 193 -13.49 -9.08 -1.95
CA ILE A 193 -13.74 -10.11 -0.92
C ILE A 193 -14.56 -11.25 -1.48
N LYS A 194 -15.59 -10.96 -2.29
CA LYS A 194 -16.37 -11.99 -2.97
C LYS A 194 -15.51 -12.85 -3.89
N ASP A 195 -14.58 -12.25 -4.63
CA ASP A 195 -13.68 -12.97 -5.52
C ASP A 195 -12.73 -13.89 -4.73
N ILE A 196 -12.20 -13.43 -3.59
CA ILE A 196 -11.40 -14.27 -2.67
C ILE A 196 -12.22 -15.46 -2.17
N MET A 197 -13.50 -15.26 -1.80
CA MET A 197 -14.37 -16.31 -1.30
C MET A 197 -14.67 -17.38 -2.34
N VAL A 198 -14.87 -16.99 -3.60
CA VAL A 198 -15.16 -17.92 -4.70
C VAL A 198 -13.95 -18.83 -4.98
N LEU A 199 -12.73 -18.27 -4.93
CA LEU A 199 -11.51 -19.03 -5.22
C LEU A 199 -11.18 -20.11 -4.16
N LYS A 200 -11.72 -20.00 -2.94
CA LYS A 200 -11.42 -20.88 -1.81
C LYS A 200 -12.55 -21.82 -1.41
N SER A 201 -13.62 -21.92 -2.19
CA SER A 201 -14.79 -22.73 -1.83
C SER A 201 -14.56 -24.25 -1.78
N ASP A 202 -13.38 -24.73 -2.17
CA ASP A 202 -13.09 -26.17 -2.39
C ASP A 202 -12.22 -26.84 -1.31
N GLU A 203 -11.71 -26.10 -0.32
CA GLU A 203 -10.84 -26.64 0.74
C GLU A 203 -11.33 -26.28 2.15
N ALA A 204 -10.88 -27.03 3.17
CA ALA A 204 -11.26 -26.83 4.57
C ALA A 204 -11.16 -25.35 4.98
N GLN A 205 -12.19 -24.83 5.65
CA GLN A 205 -12.30 -23.42 6.01
C GLN A 205 -11.06 -22.96 6.82
N GLU A 206 -10.18 -22.21 6.15
CA GLU A 206 -8.95 -21.70 6.76
C GLU A 206 -9.26 -20.53 7.72
N GLN A 207 -8.49 -20.40 8.80
CA GLN A 207 -8.74 -19.38 9.85
C GLN A 207 -8.76 -17.95 9.29
N TRP A 208 -7.82 -17.63 8.38
CA TRP A 208 -7.72 -16.29 7.80
C TRP A 208 -8.96 -15.90 6.98
N LEU A 209 -9.67 -16.86 6.38
CA LEU A 209 -10.90 -16.61 5.63
C LEU A 209 -12.04 -16.26 6.60
N THR A 210 -12.09 -16.96 7.74
CA THR A 210 -13.02 -16.65 8.83
C THR A 210 -12.75 -15.25 9.40
N ASP A 211 -11.49 -14.90 9.62
CA ASP A 211 -11.08 -13.58 10.09
C ASP A 211 -11.44 -12.49 9.08
N LEU A 212 -11.24 -12.73 7.77
CA LEU A 212 -11.63 -11.81 6.71
C LEU A 212 -13.14 -11.56 6.72
N HIS A 213 -13.95 -12.62 6.78
CA HIS A 213 -15.41 -12.50 6.85
C HIS A 213 -15.86 -11.73 8.08
N TYR A 214 -15.29 -12.04 9.25
CA TYR A 214 -15.61 -11.37 10.51
C TYR A 214 -15.30 -9.87 10.43
N ASN A 215 -14.09 -9.52 9.99
CA ASN A 215 -13.66 -8.13 9.87
C ASN A 215 -14.49 -7.36 8.84
N PHE A 216 -14.82 -8.02 7.73
CA PHE A 216 -15.68 -7.43 6.72
C PHE A 216 -17.10 -7.18 7.24
N ASN A 217 -17.66 -8.09 8.04
CA ASN A 217 -18.97 -7.90 8.66
C ASN A 217 -18.97 -6.75 9.68
N ILE A 218 -17.93 -6.61 10.50
CA ILE A 218 -17.77 -5.44 11.39
C ILE A 218 -17.68 -4.16 10.58
N TYR A 219 -16.87 -4.17 9.52
CA TYR A 219 -16.74 -3.07 8.59
C TYR A 219 -18.12 -2.69 8.03
N LEU A 220 -18.91 -3.61 7.49
CA LEU A 220 -20.27 -3.31 7.03
C LEU A 220 -21.21 -2.82 8.14
N ALA A 221 -21.15 -3.40 9.33
CA ALA A 221 -22.02 -3.03 10.45
C ALA A 221 -21.78 -1.58 10.91
N THR A 222 -20.53 -1.12 10.90
CA THR A 222 -20.18 0.29 11.17
C THR A 222 -20.56 1.23 10.03
N HIS A 223 -20.87 0.69 8.84
CA HIS A 223 -21.19 1.45 7.63
C HIS A 223 -22.69 1.56 7.36
N SER A 224 -23.51 0.65 7.90
CA SER A 224 -24.96 0.78 7.88
C SER A 224 -25.35 2.10 8.56
N PRO A 225 -26.13 2.98 7.92
CA PRO A 225 -26.88 3.97 8.66
C PRO A 225 -27.67 3.20 9.72
N GLY A 226 -27.68 3.69 10.97
CA GLY A 226 -28.58 3.14 11.97
C GLY A 226 -29.96 2.99 11.35
N SER A 227 -30.61 1.86 11.65
CA SER A 227 -32.04 1.67 11.43
C SER A 227 -32.75 2.90 12.02
N GLY A 228 -32.97 3.91 11.18
CA GLY A 228 -33.84 5.02 11.46
C GLY A 228 -35.21 4.38 11.61
N ALA A 229 -35.74 4.45 12.82
CA ALA A 229 -37.03 3.95 13.23
C ALA A 229 -38.04 3.94 12.07
N VAL A 230 -38.23 2.76 11.47
CA VAL A 230 -39.49 2.42 10.82
C VAL A 230 -40.43 2.09 11.96
N SER A 231 -40.96 3.15 12.58
CA SER A 231 -42.18 3.09 13.38
C SER A 231 -43.26 3.80 12.56
N THR A 232 -43.77 3.07 11.59
CA THR A 232 -45.09 3.29 10.99
C THR A 232 -46.17 3.14 12.07
N LEU A 233 -47.23 3.96 11.99
CA LEU A 233 -48.56 3.80 12.62
C LEU A 233 -48.58 4.11 14.14
N TYR A 234 -49.29 5.11 14.67
CA TYR A 234 -50.59 5.74 14.37
C TYR A 234 -50.57 7.21 14.81
#